data_AF-A0A6G3XZZ1-F1
#
_entry.id   AF-A0A6G3XZZ1-F1
#
_cell.length_a   1.000
_cell.length_b   1.000
_cell.length_c   1.000
_cell.angle_alpha   90.00
_cell.angle_beta   90.00
_cell.angle_gamma   90.00
#
_symmetry.space_group_name_H-M   'P 1'
#
loop_
_entity.id
_entity.type
_entity.pdbx_description
1 polymer ?
#
loop_
_entity_poly.entity_id
_entity_poly.type
_entity_poly.pdbx_seq_one_letter_code
_entity_poly.pdbx_strand_id
1 'polypeptide(L)' 'LFHGGVTDPGATGPTAAIKEFNDHVSADDRMDSVLLTVSDGLTLSRKK' A
#
# COMPACT_ATOMS: atom_id res chain seq x y z
N LEU A 1 -1.69 -2.54 5.31
CA LEU A 1 -1.10 -3.86 5.57
C LEU A 1 -2.12 -4.98 5.45
N PHE A 2 -3.43 -4.73 5.48
CA PHE A 2 -4.48 -5.72 5.17
C PHE A 2 -4.22 -7.11 5.75
N HIS A 3 -4.09 -7.15 7.08
CA HIS A 3 -3.78 -8.35 7.86
C HIS A 3 -2.49 -9.08 7.45
N GLY A 4 -1.56 -8.42 6.76
CA GLY A 4 -0.31 -9.00 6.25
C GLY A 4 -0.46 -9.77 4.93
N GLY A 5 -1.66 -9.85 4.35
CA GLY A 5 -1.91 -10.62 3.12
C GLY A 5 -1.27 -10.04 1.85
N VAL A 6 -0.80 -8.79 1.90
CA VAL A 6 -0.25 -8.07 0.74
C VAL A 6 1.10 -8.63 0.28
N THR A 7 1.77 -9.44 1.11
CA THR A 7 3.01 -10.14 0.75
C THR A 7 2.77 -11.51 0.13
N ASP A 8 1.52 -11.99 0.08
CA ASP A 8 1.18 -13.27 -0.54
C ASP A 8 1.19 -13.15 -2.07
N PRO A 9 2.08 -13.87 -2.78
CA PRO A 9 2.12 -13.87 -4.25
C PRO A 9 0.88 -14.49 -4.90
N GLY A 10 0.07 -15.26 -4.15
CA GLY A 10 -1.20 -15.84 -4.60
C GLY A 10 -2.43 -15.01 -4.24
N ALA A 11 -2.26 -13.79 -3.70
CA ALA A 11 -3.36 -12.94 -3.28
C ALA A 11 -4.32 -12.64 -4.44
N THR A 12 -5.62 -12.84 -4.20
CA THR A 12 -6.70 -12.46 -5.12
C THR A 12 -7.71 -11.53 -4.42
N GLY A 13 -8.62 -10.92 -5.17
CA GLY A 13 -9.67 -10.08 -4.62
C GLY A 13 -9.14 -8.82 -3.93
N PRO A 14 -9.73 -8.38 -2.80
CA PRO A 14 -9.36 -7.13 -2.13
C PRO A 14 -7.88 -7.00 -1.77
N THR A 15 -7.22 -8.10 -1.41
CA THR A 15 -5.78 -8.11 -1.09
C THR A 15 -4.92 -7.76 -2.30
N ALA A 16 -5.27 -8.26 -3.49
CA ALA A 16 -4.56 -7.93 -4.73
C ALA A 16 -4.72 -6.45 -5.09
N ALA A 17 -5.94 -5.92 -4.98
CA ALA A 17 -6.22 -4.51 -5.24
C ALA A 17 -5.41 -3.58 -4.31
N ILE A 18 -5.26 -3.94 -3.03
CA ILE A 18 -4.46 -3.18 -2.07
C ILE A 18 -2.96 -3.26 -2.44
N LYS A 19 -2.48 -4.41 -2.93
CA LYS A 19 -1.11 -4.54 -3.42
C LYS A 19 -0.85 -3.61 -4.60
N GLU A 20 -1.71 -3.64 -5.60
CA GLU A 20 -1.61 -2.77 -6.79
C GLU A 20 -1.63 -1.29 -6.41
N PHE A 21 -2.49 -0.90 -5.46
CA PHE A 21 -2.52 0.46 -4.92
C PHE A 21 -1.20 0.85 -4.26
N ASN A 22 -0.62 -0.02 -3.43
CA ASN A 22 0.65 0.27 -2.77
C ASN A 22 1.79 0.39 -3.79
N ASP A 23 1.83 -0.48 -4.80
CA ASP A 23 2.80 -0.42 -5.89
C ASP A 23 2.67 0.91 -6.66
N HIS A 24 1.44 1.35 -6.92
CA HIS A 24 1.17 2.64 -7.56
C HIS A 24 1.65 3.83 -6.73
N VAL A 25 1.30 3.87 -5.43
CA VAL A 25 1.71 4.97 -4.54
C VAL A 25 3.23 5.02 -4.37
N SER A 26 3.89 3.86 -4.32
CA SER A 26 5.35 3.79 -4.22
C SER A 26 6.06 4.30 -5.48
N ALA A 27 5.41 4.25 -6.65
CA ALA A 27 5.96 4.69 -7.92
C ALA A 27 5.56 6.14 -8.30
N ASP A 28 4.74 6.82 -7.49
CA ASP A 28 4.27 8.17 -7.80
C ASP A 28 5.26 9.25 -7.33
N ASP A 29 6.13 9.68 -8.26
CA ASP A 29 7.13 10.73 -8.01
C ASP A 29 6.57 12.11 -7.65
N ARG A 30 5.26 12.34 -7.81
CA ARG A 30 4.60 13.61 -7.46
C ARG A 30 4.33 13.74 -5.96
N MET A 31 4.47 12.64 -5.22
CA MET A 31 4.16 12.52 -3.80
C MET A 31 5.41 12.11 -3.02
N ASP A 32 5.46 12.53 -1.76
CA ASP A 32 6.29 11.91 -0.73
C ASP A 32 5.36 11.03 0.13
N SER A 33 5.58 9.72 0.12
CA SER A 33 4.68 8.75 0.77
C SER A 33 5.39 7.94 1.85
N VAL A 34 4.70 7.70 2.98
CA VAL A 34 5.15 6.79 4.04
C VAL A 34 4.05 5.81 4.41
N LEU A 35 4.40 4.52 4.49
CA LEU A 35 3.54 3.47 5.01
C LEU A 35 3.85 3.25 6.49
N LEU A 36 2.91 3.62 7.36
CA LEU A 36 3.01 3.41 8.81
C LEU A 36 2.30 2.11 9.19
N THR A 37 2.93 1.30 10.05
CA THR A 37 2.36 0.04 10.56
C THR A 37 1.37 0.25 11.72
N VAL A 38 0.67 1.39 11.74
CA VAL A 38 -0.34 1.69 12.77
C VAL A 38 -1.66 1.03 12.37
N SER A 39 -2.31 0.36 13.32
CA SER A 39 -3.56 -0.40 13.11
C SER A 39 -3.39 -1.45 11.99
N ASP A 40 -4.14 -1.34 10.90
CA ASP A 40 -4.05 -2.26 9.74
C ASP A 40 -3.25 -1.67 8.56
N GLY A 41 -2.36 -0.73 8.87
CA GLY A 41 -1.51 -0.01 7.93
C GLY A 41 -2.15 1.27 7.40
N LEU A 42 -1.41 2.37 7.49
CA LEU A 42 -1.83 3.69 7.06
C LEU A 42 -0.80 4.27 6.09
N THR A 43 -1.22 4.62 4.87
CA THR A 43 -0.38 5.31 3.90
C THR A 43 -0.65 6.81 3.98
N LEU A 44 0.35 7.59 4.35
CA LEU A 44 0.31 9.05 4.28
C LEU A 44 1.05 9.51 3.04
N SER A 45 0.37 10.23 2.15
CA SER A 45 0.97 10.80 0.93
C SER A 45 0.84 12.32 0.96
N ARG A 46 1.99 13.00 0.98
CA ARG A 46 2.08 14.45 0.88
C ARG A 46 2.46 14.82 -0.54
N LYS A 47 1.70 15.73 -1.16
CA LYS A 47 2.10 16.30 -2.44
C LYS A 47 3.33 17.19 -2.28
N LYS A 48 4.29 17.05 -3.19
CA LYS A 48 5.45 17.95 -3.29
C LYS A 48 5.02 19.39 -3.55
#